data_AF-A0AA43UHN4-F1
#
_entry.id   AF-A0AA43UHN4-F1
#
_cell.length_a   1.000
_cell.length_b   1.000
_cell.length_c   1.000
_cell.angle_alpha   90.00
_cell.angle_beta   90.00
_cell.angle_gamma   90.00
#
_symmetry.space_group_name_H-M   'P 1'
#
loop_
_entity.id
_entity.type
_entity.pdbx_description
1 polymer ?
#
loop_
_entity_poly.entity_id
_entity_poly.type
_entity_poly.pdbx_seq_one_letter_code
_entity_poly.pdbx_strand_id
1 'polypeptide(L)'
;MRKNSSKKLLKLIFIVSLLSILFISYASASSINDTNPSITNDNQNNNTNYQTTSEITSINNSKTQSKNTTIETNDKISNKQITNNIYNNQLNNYISENSTKSNSNNYNIYVNSISGSDTNPGTESQPYKTLKYAVNKSNKYSSIFLYDGTYTLTDSITISHDLNITGQSRTNTIIDSNYKTAFLLYNTAFNIKNLKITNGNGTYGGAIKIKINSILNVDNVIFENTKGTIGGVIGNVATNINITITNSIFRNNNASNLGGAISNTGVYGITIINNCNFTNNQVTGFNASTNKGSGGAIYIGNEATAYINNTRFENNTAYRGGAIYNSNGLQAIYNNLTCINNIAYGTNISNAYGGALMIASGQTTVTNSYYFNNSAINGGAISINSGLPVLISNTTFDTQYNTIEEITIEEEIKPLDLIYEEFIMEE
;
A
#
# COMPACT_ATOMS: atom_id res chain seq x y z
N MET A 1 24.34 12.24 64.57
CA MET A 1 25.34 12.90 63.70
C MET A 1 25.94 11.87 62.75
N ARG A 2 25.75 12.11 61.45
CA ARG A 2 26.49 11.65 60.25
C ARG A 2 27.29 10.33 60.25
N LYS A 3 27.06 9.61 59.13
CA LYS A 3 27.84 8.52 58.48
C LYS A 3 27.58 7.09 58.94
N ASN A 4 26.64 6.43 58.25
CA ASN A 4 26.93 5.21 57.47
C ASN A 4 25.69 4.78 56.64
N SER A 5 25.29 5.61 55.69
CA SER A 5 24.29 5.32 54.67
C SER A 5 24.93 4.84 53.35
N SER A 6 25.97 3.99 53.42
CA SER A 6 26.69 3.48 52.25
C SER A 6 26.72 1.94 52.14
N LYS A 7 25.89 1.23 52.91
CA LYS A 7 25.74 -0.24 52.78
C LYS A 7 24.33 -0.72 52.39
N LYS A 8 23.42 0.20 52.05
CA LYS A 8 22.08 -0.12 51.51
C LYS A 8 21.83 0.35 50.07
N LEU A 9 22.82 0.96 49.41
CA LEU A 9 22.72 1.38 48.01
C LEU A 9 23.47 0.46 47.02
N LEU A 10 24.09 -0.64 47.50
CA LEU A 10 24.80 -1.62 46.66
C LEU A 10 24.05 -2.96 46.51
N LYS A 11 22.83 -3.07 47.03
CA LYS A 11 21.94 -4.24 46.86
C LYS A 11 20.68 -3.95 46.03
N LEU A 12 20.60 -2.76 45.41
CA LEU A 12 19.48 -2.37 44.53
C LEU A 12 19.95 -1.94 43.12
N ILE A 13 21.14 -2.37 42.71
CA ILE A 13 21.69 -2.19 41.34
C ILE A 13 22.02 -3.55 40.68
N PHE A 14 21.72 -4.68 41.32
CA PHE A 14 22.03 -6.03 40.81
C PHE A 14 20.80 -6.88 40.42
N ILE A 15 19.62 -6.27 40.22
CA ILE A 15 18.37 -7.00 39.87
C ILE A 15 17.71 -6.48 38.56
N VAL A 16 18.37 -5.66 37.73
CA VAL A 16 17.79 -5.24 36.43
C VAL A 16 18.75 -5.39 35.23
N SER A 17 19.84 -6.16 35.34
CA SER A 17 20.80 -6.31 34.24
C SER A 17 21.19 -7.75 33.91
N LEU A 18 20.25 -8.70 34.03
CA LEU A 18 20.50 -10.11 33.68
C LEU A 18 19.37 -10.73 32.83
N LEU A 19 18.88 -10.01 31.82
CA LEU A 19 17.98 -10.54 30.79
C LEU A 19 18.45 -10.08 29.41
N SER A 20 19.68 -10.47 29.08
CA SER A 20 20.15 -10.50 27.70
C SER A 20 21.22 -11.59 27.59
N ILE A 21 20.96 -12.52 26.66
CA ILE A 21 21.93 -13.43 26.03
C ILE A 21 22.20 -14.72 26.81
N LEU A 22 21.72 -15.88 26.32
CA LEU A 22 22.51 -16.82 25.51
C LEU A 22 21.75 -18.16 25.27
N PHE A 23 21.69 -18.60 24.01
CA PHE A 23 21.53 -19.96 23.43
C PHE A 23 20.63 -21.02 24.13
N ILE A 24 19.80 -21.77 23.43
CA ILE A 24 20.22 -23.02 22.75
C ILE A 24 19.19 -23.45 21.69
N SER A 25 19.73 -23.71 20.50
CA SER A 25 19.25 -24.58 19.43
C SER A 25 18.98 -26.01 19.89
N TYR A 26 17.89 -26.65 19.47
CA TYR A 26 17.92 -27.87 18.64
C TYR A 26 16.51 -28.41 18.39
N ALA A 27 16.35 -28.95 17.18
CA ALA A 27 15.24 -29.72 16.70
C ALA A 27 15.10 -31.07 17.42
N SER A 28 13.90 -31.64 17.43
CA SER A 28 13.65 -33.00 16.90
C SER A 28 12.19 -33.40 17.02
N ALA A 29 11.71 -34.06 15.96
CA ALA A 29 10.51 -34.86 15.95
C ALA A 29 10.50 -35.93 17.05
N SER A 30 9.32 -36.24 17.58
CA SER A 30 8.92 -37.63 17.84
C SER A 30 7.43 -37.72 18.20
N SER A 31 6.75 -38.58 17.45
CA SER A 31 5.55 -39.36 17.77
C SER A 31 5.14 -39.47 19.24
N ILE A 32 3.85 -39.32 19.51
CA ILE A 32 3.14 -40.08 20.55
C ILE A 32 1.77 -40.52 20.00
N ASN A 33 1.57 -41.83 20.01
CA ASN A 33 0.30 -42.53 19.87
C ASN A 33 -0.65 -42.12 21.00
N ASP A 34 -1.92 -41.90 20.69
CA ASP A 34 -2.97 -42.24 21.64
C ASP A 34 -4.21 -42.77 20.93
N THR A 35 -4.81 -43.74 21.59
CA THR A 35 -5.74 -44.75 21.10
C THR A 35 -7.22 -44.34 21.14
N ASN A 36 -7.98 -44.93 20.20
CA ASN A 36 -9.42 -45.25 20.19
C ASN A 36 -10.48 -44.17 19.88
N PRO A 37 -11.68 -44.55 19.36
CA PRO A 37 -11.99 -45.61 18.40
C PRO A 37 -12.82 -45.11 17.19
N SER A 38 -12.89 -45.99 16.20
CA SER A 38 -13.75 -46.00 15.01
C SER A 38 -15.19 -45.48 15.18
N ILE A 39 -15.58 -44.52 14.33
CA ILE A 39 -16.91 -44.50 13.70
C ILE A 39 -16.70 -44.33 12.19
N THR A 40 -17.15 -45.33 11.47
CA THR A 40 -17.17 -45.50 10.02
C THR A 40 -18.08 -44.49 9.35
N ASN A 41 -17.65 -43.90 8.24
CA ASN A 41 -18.51 -43.69 7.08
C ASN A 41 -17.65 -43.71 5.82
N ASP A 42 -17.91 -44.74 5.03
CA ASP A 42 -17.32 -45.00 3.72
C ASP A 42 -17.59 -43.84 2.75
N ASN A 43 -16.54 -43.38 2.09
CA ASN A 43 -16.55 -43.20 0.63
C ASN A 43 -15.11 -43.17 0.12
N GLN A 44 -14.71 -44.31 -0.43
CA GLN A 44 -13.43 -44.56 -1.05
C GLN A 44 -13.22 -43.75 -2.35
N ASN A 45 -11.96 -43.33 -2.50
CA ASN A 45 -11.18 -43.25 -3.73
C ASN A 45 -11.44 -42.11 -4.73
N ASN A 46 -10.58 -41.10 -4.69
CA ASN A 46 -9.44 -41.08 -5.62
C ASN A 46 -8.29 -40.23 -5.07
N ASN A 47 -7.26 -40.93 -4.58
CA ASN A 47 -5.97 -40.37 -4.16
C ASN A 47 -5.08 -40.23 -5.41
N THR A 48 -4.76 -39.01 -5.80
CA THR A 48 -3.54 -38.74 -6.59
C THR A 48 -2.68 -37.78 -5.79
N ASN A 49 -1.62 -38.33 -5.19
CA ASN A 49 -0.52 -37.61 -4.57
C ASN A 49 0.12 -36.67 -5.60
N TYR A 50 0.08 -35.36 -5.35
CA TYR A 50 1.03 -34.42 -5.94
C TYR A 50 2.01 -33.97 -4.86
N GLN A 51 3.14 -34.67 -4.78
CA GLN A 51 4.38 -34.05 -4.30
C GLN A 51 4.89 -33.17 -5.43
N THR A 52 4.89 -31.85 -5.25
CA THR A 52 5.64 -30.95 -6.13
C THR A 52 6.62 -30.16 -5.30
N THR A 53 7.90 -30.49 -5.48
CA THR A 53 9.05 -29.69 -5.08
C THR A 53 8.97 -28.30 -5.72
N SER A 54 9.14 -27.26 -4.91
CA SER A 54 9.15 -25.87 -5.37
C SER A 54 10.42 -25.57 -6.15
N GLU A 55 10.34 -25.55 -7.48
CA GLU A 55 11.37 -24.99 -8.35
C GLU A 55 11.09 -23.50 -8.61
N ILE A 56 12.15 -22.68 -8.53
CA ILE A 56 12.13 -21.25 -8.88
C ILE A 56 11.80 -21.13 -10.36
N THR A 57 10.57 -20.75 -10.70
CA THR A 57 10.15 -20.51 -12.09
C THR A 57 10.13 -19.00 -12.36
N SER A 58 11.13 -18.53 -13.12
CA SER A 58 11.13 -17.20 -13.73
C SER A 58 10.49 -17.28 -15.12
N ILE A 59 9.47 -16.47 -15.38
CA ILE A 59 8.85 -16.37 -16.71
C ILE A 59 9.68 -15.37 -17.51
N ASN A 60 10.66 -15.86 -18.26
CA ASN A 60 11.55 -15.06 -19.10
C ASN A 60 11.13 -15.17 -20.57
N ASN A 61 10.65 -14.07 -21.16
CA ASN A 61 10.65 -13.91 -22.62
C ASN A 61 11.76 -12.92 -22.99
N SER A 62 12.99 -13.41 -23.11
CA SER A 62 14.03 -12.70 -23.86
C SER A 62 13.81 -12.93 -25.35
N LYS A 63 13.94 -11.85 -26.13
CA LYS A 63 13.76 -11.75 -27.58
C LYS A 63 14.15 -13.03 -28.36
N THR A 64 13.18 -13.89 -28.62
CA THR A 64 13.19 -14.86 -29.73
C THR A 64 11.76 -15.08 -30.19
N GLN A 65 11.61 -15.21 -31.51
CA GLN A 65 10.36 -15.34 -32.26
C GLN A 65 9.33 -16.26 -31.57
N SER A 66 8.17 -15.70 -31.22
CA SER A 66 7.07 -16.40 -30.57
C SER A 66 6.65 -17.65 -31.37
N LYS A 67 6.74 -18.81 -30.72
CA LYS A 67 5.91 -19.96 -31.02
C LYS A 67 4.80 -19.97 -29.98
N ASN A 68 3.58 -19.63 -30.42
CA ASN A 68 2.38 -19.67 -29.60
C ASN A 68 2.17 -21.07 -29.03
N THR A 69 2.29 -21.21 -27.70
CA THR A 69 1.76 -22.36 -26.98
C THR A 69 0.40 -21.97 -26.41
N THR A 70 -0.66 -22.27 -27.17
CA THR A 70 -2.04 -22.16 -26.70
C THR A 70 -2.32 -23.37 -25.80
N ILE A 71 -2.45 -23.17 -24.49
CA ILE A 71 -3.07 -24.16 -23.61
C ILE A 71 -4.57 -23.87 -23.63
N GLU A 72 -5.30 -24.55 -24.51
CA GLU A 72 -6.76 -24.58 -24.47
C GLU A 72 -7.21 -25.57 -23.39
N THR A 73 -7.79 -25.07 -22.31
CA THR A 73 -8.72 -25.86 -21.50
C THR A 73 -10.14 -25.42 -21.82
N ASN A 74 -10.88 -26.34 -22.43
CA ASN A 74 -12.29 -26.21 -22.76
C ASN A 74 -13.11 -26.14 -21.46
N ASP A 75 -13.51 -24.93 -21.05
CA ASP A 75 -14.76 -24.71 -20.32
C ASP A 75 -15.29 -23.29 -20.62
N LYS A 76 -16.21 -23.23 -21.59
CA LYS A 76 -16.90 -22.02 -22.05
C LYS A 76 -18.01 -21.58 -21.06
N ILE A 77 -17.65 -21.38 -19.79
CA ILE A 77 -18.35 -20.48 -18.88
C ILE A 77 -17.27 -19.53 -18.37
N SER A 78 -17.30 -18.29 -18.87
CA SER A 78 -16.15 -17.38 -18.77
C SER A 78 -15.62 -17.26 -17.32
N ASN A 79 -14.36 -17.60 -17.09
CA ASN A 79 -13.64 -17.30 -15.84
C ASN A 79 -13.77 -15.80 -15.46
N LYS A 80 -14.00 -14.93 -16.46
CA LYS A 80 -14.35 -13.51 -16.29
C LYS A 80 -15.62 -13.30 -15.44
N GLN A 81 -16.68 -14.07 -15.63
CA GLN A 81 -17.91 -13.97 -14.83
C GLN A 81 -17.73 -14.55 -13.42
N ILE A 82 -17.01 -15.67 -13.28
CA ILE A 82 -16.83 -16.34 -11.98
C ILE A 82 -15.97 -15.49 -11.04
N THR A 83 -14.84 -14.94 -11.51
CA THR A 83 -13.95 -14.11 -10.67
C THR A 83 -14.54 -12.73 -10.38
N ASN A 84 -15.24 -12.11 -11.35
CA ASN A 84 -16.00 -10.89 -11.10
C ASN A 84 -17.11 -11.14 -10.07
N ASN A 85 -17.77 -12.30 -10.08
CA ASN A 85 -18.79 -12.64 -9.09
C ASN A 85 -18.19 -12.90 -7.71
N ILE A 86 -17.01 -13.51 -7.58
CA ILE A 86 -16.34 -13.68 -6.28
C ILE A 86 -15.93 -12.31 -5.71
N TYR A 87 -15.27 -11.46 -6.53
CA TYR A 87 -14.91 -10.11 -6.13
C TYR A 87 -16.14 -9.27 -5.77
N ASN A 88 -17.16 -9.25 -6.62
CA ASN A 88 -18.39 -8.48 -6.38
C ASN A 88 -19.16 -9.02 -5.18
N ASN A 89 -19.27 -10.33 -4.97
CA ASN A 89 -19.94 -10.89 -3.79
C ASN A 89 -19.17 -10.58 -2.50
N GLN A 90 -17.84 -10.69 -2.50
CA GLN A 90 -17.04 -10.36 -1.32
C GLN A 90 -17.03 -8.85 -1.03
N LEU A 91 -16.91 -8.02 -2.07
CA LEU A 91 -17.01 -6.56 -1.96
C LEU A 91 -18.41 -6.14 -1.49
N ASN A 92 -19.48 -6.70 -2.07
CA ASN A 92 -20.85 -6.38 -1.70
C ASN A 92 -21.19 -6.88 -0.29
N ASN A 93 -20.71 -8.07 0.10
CA ASN A 93 -20.87 -8.56 1.48
C ASN A 93 -20.14 -7.63 2.45
N TYR A 94 -18.89 -7.26 2.16
CA TYR A 94 -18.12 -6.33 2.98
C TYR A 94 -18.77 -4.93 3.06
N ILE A 95 -19.24 -4.38 1.94
CA ILE A 95 -19.96 -3.09 1.91
C ILE A 95 -21.27 -3.20 2.70
N SER A 96 -22.00 -4.31 2.57
CA SER A 96 -23.27 -4.51 3.28
C SER A 96 -23.09 -4.63 4.80
N GLU A 97 -22.06 -5.35 5.25
CA GLU A 97 -21.72 -5.53 6.67
C GLU A 97 -21.16 -4.26 7.32
N ASN A 98 -20.51 -3.38 6.53
CA ASN A 98 -19.90 -2.13 7.02
C ASN A 98 -20.66 -0.86 6.61
N SER A 99 -21.82 -0.99 5.96
CA SER A 99 -22.69 0.14 5.67
C SER A 99 -23.33 0.63 6.98
N THR A 100 -23.00 1.86 7.38
CA THR A 100 -23.57 2.47 8.59
C THR A 100 -25.06 2.72 8.41
N LYS A 101 -25.89 2.22 9.34
CA LYS A 101 -27.29 2.67 9.49
C LYS A 101 -27.29 4.19 9.68
N SER A 102 -27.88 4.92 8.73
CA SER A 102 -28.15 6.35 8.79
C SER A 102 -29.01 6.66 10.03
N ASN A 103 -28.41 7.23 11.06
CA ASN A 103 -29.13 7.84 12.17
C ASN A 103 -29.31 9.34 11.88
N SER A 104 -30.54 9.84 12.04
CA SER A 104 -31.06 11.11 11.49
C SER A 104 -30.55 12.41 12.13
N ASN A 105 -29.42 12.41 12.85
CA ASN A 105 -28.84 13.61 13.46
C ASN A 105 -27.47 13.93 12.85
N ASN A 106 -27.37 13.93 11.51
CA ASN A 106 -26.17 14.37 10.80
C ASN A 106 -26.05 15.91 10.90
N TYR A 107 -25.12 16.40 11.71
CA TYR A 107 -24.76 17.81 11.73
C TYR A 107 -23.86 18.11 10.53
N ASN A 108 -24.37 18.93 9.60
CA ASN A 108 -23.59 19.46 8.49
C ASN A 108 -22.78 20.66 8.99
N ILE A 109 -21.47 20.63 8.76
CA ILE A 109 -20.54 21.70 9.13
C ILE A 109 -19.89 22.19 7.85
N TYR A 110 -19.91 23.49 7.62
CA TYR A 110 -19.31 24.10 6.43
C TYR A 110 -18.04 24.86 6.81
N VAL A 111 -17.01 24.73 5.99
CA VAL A 111 -15.70 25.37 6.21
C VAL A 111 -15.26 26.07 4.94
N ASN A 112 -14.88 27.33 5.03
CA ASN A 112 -14.33 28.10 3.92
C ASN A 112 -13.02 28.76 4.37
N SER A 113 -11.89 28.35 3.80
CA SER A 113 -10.56 28.85 4.18
C SER A 113 -10.35 30.34 3.86
N ILE A 114 -11.12 30.88 2.91
CA ILE A 114 -11.00 32.26 2.43
C ILE A 114 -11.92 33.19 3.23
N SER A 115 -13.24 32.94 3.16
CA SER A 115 -14.27 33.83 3.71
C SER A 115 -14.77 33.43 5.11
N GLY A 116 -14.45 32.23 5.59
CA GLY A 116 -14.92 31.73 6.88
C GLY A 116 -14.25 32.38 8.09
N SER A 117 -14.89 32.20 9.26
CA SER A 117 -14.36 32.58 10.58
C SER A 117 -14.65 31.48 11.59
N ASP A 118 -13.70 31.12 12.45
CA ASP A 118 -13.92 30.14 13.52
C ASP A 118 -14.81 30.68 14.68
N THR A 119 -15.21 31.95 14.61
CA THR A 119 -16.26 32.53 15.46
C THR A 119 -17.67 32.32 14.91
N ASN A 120 -17.80 31.87 13.66
CA ASN A 120 -19.09 31.61 13.03
C ASN A 120 -19.74 30.33 13.60
N PRO A 121 -21.04 30.07 13.37
CA PRO A 121 -21.69 28.84 13.80
C PRO A 121 -21.33 27.59 12.98
N GLY A 122 -20.67 27.72 11.81
CA GLY A 122 -20.34 26.59 10.93
C GLY A 122 -21.47 26.19 9.96
N THR A 123 -22.41 27.11 9.71
CA THR A 123 -23.48 26.95 8.71
C THR A 123 -22.98 27.29 7.31
N GLU A 124 -23.77 26.99 6.29
CA GLU A 124 -23.41 27.30 4.89
C GLU A 124 -23.17 28.79 4.65
N SER A 125 -24.03 29.66 5.22
CA SER A 125 -23.91 31.11 5.11
C SER A 125 -22.86 31.73 6.03
N GLN A 126 -22.49 31.03 7.11
CA GLN A 126 -21.49 31.46 8.08
C GLN A 126 -20.57 30.27 8.41
N PRO A 127 -19.67 29.90 7.49
CA PRO A 127 -18.81 28.73 7.64
C PRO A 127 -17.67 29.00 8.62
N TYR A 128 -17.16 27.93 9.24
CA TYR A 128 -15.88 27.98 9.95
C TYR A 128 -14.74 28.33 8.98
N LYS A 129 -13.61 28.80 9.50
CA LYS A 129 -12.42 29.08 8.68
C LYS A 129 -11.53 27.86 8.55
N THR A 130 -11.27 27.17 9.65
CA THR A 130 -10.25 26.12 9.69
C THR A 130 -10.84 24.73 9.81
N LEU A 131 -10.20 23.77 9.13
CA LEU A 131 -10.59 22.36 9.18
C LEU A 131 -10.45 21.79 10.60
N LYS A 132 -9.34 22.10 11.28
CA LYS A 132 -9.09 21.62 12.64
C LYS A 132 -10.17 22.07 13.61
N TYR A 133 -10.63 23.32 13.50
CA TYR A 133 -11.74 23.82 14.33
C TYR A 133 -13.04 23.06 14.04
N ALA A 134 -13.39 22.88 12.76
CA ALA A 134 -14.56 22.12 12.35
C ALA A 134 -14.56 20.68 12.89
N VAL A 135 -13.43 20.00 12.82
CA VAL A 135 -13.28 18.64 13.38
C VAL A 135 -13.45 18.64 14.91
N ASN A 136 -12.87 19.61 15.62
CA ASN A 136 -13.01 19.73 17.08
C ASN A 136 -14.46 20.02 17.53
N LYS A 137 -15.28 20.63 16.65
CA LYS A 137 -16.71 20.90 16.90
C LYS A 137 -17.64 19.78 16.43
N SER A 138 -17.12 18.83 15.67
CA SER A 138 -17.91 17.75 15.10
C SER A 138 -18.28 16.70 16.15
N ASN A 139 -19.47 16.13 15.98
CA ASN A 139 -19.94 14.95 16.70
C ASN A 139 -19.78 13.69 15.84
N LYS A 140 -19.98 12.51 16.44
CA LYS A 140 -20.05 11.24 15.69
C LYS A 140 -21.06 11.34 14.54
N TYR A 141 -20.65 10.90 13.36
CA TYR A 141 -21.37 10.95 12.08
C TYR A 141 -21.55 12.33 11.44
N SER A 142 -20.93 13.39 11.99
CA SER A 142 -21.00 14.71 11.34
C SER A 142 -20.44 14.68 9.92
N SER A 143 -20.95 15.57 9.08
CA SER A 143 -20.48 15.75 7.71
C SER A 143 -19.89 17.14 7.56
N ILE A 144 -18.58 17.19 7.32
CA ILE A 144 -17.84 18.44 7.09
C ILE A 144 -17.70 18.67 5.59
N PHE A 145 -18.19 19.81 5.11
CA PHE A 145 -18.10 20.26 3.73
C PHE A 145 -17.06 21.37 3.62
N LEU A 146 -16.07 21.16 2.76
CA LEU A 146 -15.01 22.12 2.51
C LEU A 146 -15.26 22.81 1.18
N TYR A 147 -15.37 24.13 1.18
CA TYR A 147 -15.33 24.90 -0.06
C TYR A 147 -13.94 24.83 -0.71
N ASP A 148 -13.87 25.18 -1.98
CA ASP A 148 -12.60 25.32 -2.68
C ASP A 148 -11.69 26.35 -1.98
N GLY A 149 -10.41 26.01 -1.92
CA GLY A 149 -9.41 26.75 -1.16
C GLY A 149 -8.37 25.82 -0.54
N THR A 150 -7.36 26.42 0.09
CA THR A 150 -6.27 25.70 0.73
C THR A 150 -6.41 25.77 2.25
N TYR A 151 -6.52 24.60 2.88
CA TYR A 151 -6.56 24.40 4.32
C TYR A 151 -5.18 23.96 4.81
N THR A 152 -4.29 24.92 5.03
CA THR A 152 -2.94 24.65 5.55
C THR A 152 -3.01 24.25 7.03
N LEU A 153 -2.47 23.08 7.35
CA LEU A 153 -2.46 22.56 8.70
C LEU A 153 -1.30 23.16 9.52
N THR A 154 -1.59 23.54 10.76
CA THR A 154 -0.56 23.89 11.75
C THR A 154 -0.09 22.67 12.52
N ASP A 155 -0.99 21.70 12.70
CA ASP A 155 -0.76 20.43 13.40
C ASP A 155 -1.56 19.31 12.73
N SER A 156 -1.21 18.06 13.05
CA SER A 156 -2.05 16.92 12.74
C SER A 156 -3.45 17.03 13.37
N ILE A 157 -4.44 16.51 12.66
CA ILE A 157 -5.84 16.42 13.10
C ILE A 157 -6.13 15.00 13.58
N THR A 158 -6.62 14.85 14.80
CA THR A 158 -7.05 13.56 15.33
C THR A 158 -8.50 13.30 14.96
N ILE A 159 -8.78 12.13 14.39
CA ILE A 159 -10.12 11.62 14.13
C ILE A 159 -10.39 10.51 15.15
N SER A 160 -11.28 10.78 16.12
CA SER A 160 -11.58 9.90 17.26
C SER A 160 -13.03 9.42 17.31
N HIS A 161 -13.82 9.78 16.29
CA HIS A 161 -15.21 9.37 16.11
C HIS A 161 -15.50 9.32 14.61
N ASP A 162 -16.55 8.59 14.24
CA ASP A 162 -16.92 8.42 12.85
C ASP A 162 -17.20 9.79 12.21
N LEU A 163 -16.58 10.08 11.07
CA LEU A 163 -16.58 11.42 10.49
C LEU A 163 -16.51 11.36 8.97
N ASN A 164 -17.27 12.25 8.34
CA ASN A 164 -17.23 12.45 6.89
C ASN A 164 -16.60 13.81 6.58
N ILE A 165 -15.64 13.86 5.66
CA ILE A 165 -15.09 15.09 5.09
C ILE A 165 -15.23 15.03 3.58
N THR A 166 -15.94 16.00 3.01
CA THR A 166 -16.15 16.12 1.56
C THR A 166 -15.69 17.48 1.08
N GLY A 167 -14.80 17.50 0.09
CA GLY A 167 -14.46 18.73 -0.62
C GLY A 167 -15.50 19.11 -1.67
N GLN A 168 -15.59 20.40 -1.96
CA GLN A 168 -16.40 20.93 -3.06
C GLN A 168 -15.85 20.45 -4.40
N SER A 169 -14.53 20.34 -4.54
CA SER A 169 -13.89 19.81 -5.73
C SER A 169 -12.64 18.98 -5.42
N ARG A 170 -12.45 17.94 -6.24
CA ARG A 170 -11.29 17.05 -6.17
C ARG A 170 -9.95 17.80 -6.23
N THR A 171 -9.84 18.84 -7.06
CA THR A 171 -8.55 19.49 -7.35
C THR A 171 -8.33 20.77 -6.55
N ASN A 172 -9.38 21.56 -6.29
CA ASN A 172 -9.25 22.90 -5.73
C ASN A 172 -9.62 22.96 -4.24
N THR A 173 -10.24 21.92 -3.68
CA THR A 173 -10.29 21.74 -2.22
C THR A 173 -9.00 21.04 -1.78
N ILE A 174 -8.06 21.80 -1.20
CA ILE A 174 -6.71 21.33 -0.88
C ILE A 174 -6.50 21.32 0.63
N ILE A 175 -6.16 20.17 1.18
CA ILE A 175 -5.60 20.05 2.52
C ILE A 175 -4.08 20.02 2.38
N ASP A 176 -3.44 21.13 2.71
CA ASP A 176 -1.98 21.22 2.73
C ASP A 176 -1.50 20.79 4.12
N SER A 177 -0.89 19.62 4.21
CA SER A 177 -0.46 19.03 5.47
C SER A 177 0.72 19.77 6.10
N ASN A 178 1.36 20.68 5.35
CA ASN A 178 2.49 21.50 5.84
C ASN A 178 3.55 20.68 6.57
N TYR A 179 3.97 19.57 5.94
CA TYR A 179 4.96 18.63 6.44
C TYR A 179 4.59 17.97 7.79
N LYS A 180 3.30 17.85 8.09
CA LYS A 180 2.77 17.02 9.17
C LYS A 180 2.14 15.76 8.59
N THR A 181 1.89 14.76 9.42
CA THR A 181 0.83 13.79 9.14
C THR A 181 -0.51 14.52 9.24
N ALA A 182 -1.32 14.56 8.18
CA ALA A 182 -2.59 15.29 8.21
C ALA A 182 -3.58 14.70 9.22
N PHE A 183 -3.83 13.38 9.16
CA PHE A 183 -4.85 12.72 9.96
C PHE A 183 -4.30 11.56 10.80
N LEU A 184 -4.69 11.53 12.07
CA LEU A 184 -4.42 10.44 13.00
C LEU A 184 -5.73 9.76 13.38
N LEU A 185 -5.91 8.50 12.99
CA LEU A 185 -7.16 7.77 13.18
C LEU A 185 -7.09 6.87 14.41
N TYR A 186 -8.09 6.98 15.28
CA TYR A 186 -8.27 6.16 16.47
C TYR A 186 -9.72 5.73 16.61
N ASN A 187 -9.97 4.41 16.56
CA ASN A 187 -11.27 3.82 16.85
C ASN A 187 -12.43 4.52 16.11
N THR A 188 -12.28 4.72 14.80
CA THR A 188 -13.17 5.55 13.98
C THR A 188 -13.40 4.93 12.61
N ALA A 189 -14.59 5.16 12.05
CA ALA A 189 -14.83 5.11 10.61
C ALA A 189 -14.65 6.51 9.99
N PHE A 190 -13.56 6.70 9.24
CA PHE A 190 -13.25 7.97 8.59
C PHE A 190 -13.49 7.89 7.09
N ASN A 191 -14.38 8.74 6.60
CA ASN A 191 -14.74 8.83 5.18
C ASN A 191 -14.24 10.15 4.62
N ILE A 192 -13.44 10.11 3.55
CA ILE A 192 -12.90 11.29 2.89
C ILE A 192 -13.17 11.26 1.39
N LYS A 193 -13.66 12.38 0.84
CA LYS A 193 -14.10 12.43 -0.54
C LYS A 193 -13.84 13.76 -1.24
N ASN A 194 -13.61 13.68 -2.55
CA ASN A 194 -13.65 14.82 -3.49
C ASN A 194 -12.74 15.98 -3.08
N LEU A 195 -11.49 15.68 -2.75
CA LEU A 195 -10.49 16.69 -2.36
C LEU A 195 -9.08 16.22 -2.67
N LYS A 196 -8.10 17.07 -2.37
CA LYS A 196 -6.68 16.79 -2.48
C LYS A 196 -5.96 16.92 -1.14
N ILE A 197 -5.05 16.00 -0.82
CA ILE A 197 -4.13 16.10 0.32
C ILE A 197 -2.70 16.15 -0.21
N THR A 198 -1.93 17.15 0.22
CA THR A 198 -0.54 17.35 -0.23
C THR A 198 0.42 17.59 0.93
N ASN A 199 1.72 17.50 0.63
CA ASN A 199 2.85 17.89 1.50
C ASN A 199 2.83 17.20 2.88
N GLY A 200 2.29 15.99 2.95
CA GLY A 200 2.36 15.16 4.15
C GLY A 200 3.80 14.78 4.48
N ASN A 201 4.19 14.78 5.75
CA ASN A 201 5.47 14.21 6.18
C ASN A 201 5.30 13.53 7.55
N GLY A 202 5.39 12.20 7.57
CA GLY A 202 5.08 11.40 8.74
C GLY A 202 5.88 10.12 8.85
N THR A 203 5.97 9.53 10.04
CA THR A 203 6.66 8.25 10.21
C THR A 203 5.81 7.08 9.70
N TYR A 204 4.53 7.04 10.03
CA TYR A 204 3.61 5.97 9.61
C TYR A 204 2.43 6.63 8.90
N GLY A 205 2.46 6.67 7.57
CA GLY A 205 1.58 7.50 6.77
C GLY A 205 2.02 8.95 6.73
N GLY A 206 2.47 9.41 5.56
CA GLY A 206 2.78 10.82 5.36
C GLY A 206 1.55 11.72 5.47
N ALA A 207 0.39 11.25 5.01
CA ALA A 207 -0.88 11.95 5.12
C ALA A 207 -1.78 11.37 6.21
N ILE A 208 -1.93 10.03 6.25
CA ILE A 208 -2.89 9.36 7.13
C ILE A 208 -2.20 8.25 7.91
N LYS A 209 -2.17 8.41 9.23
CA LYS A 209 -1.72 7.36 10.16
C LYS A 209 -2.93 6.67 10.77
N ILE A 210 -3.06 5.37 10.54
CA ILE A 210 -4.07 4.55 11.21
C ILE A 210 -3.45 3.91 12.45
N LYS A 211 -3.92 4.31 13.65
CA LYS A 211 -3.30 3.89 14.91
C LYS A 211 -3.94 2.66 15.54
N ILE A 212 -5.27 2.53 15.51
CA ILE A 212 -5.98 1.41 16.14
C ILE A 212 -7.43 1.31 15.62
N ASN A 213 -7.93 0.09 15.43
CA ASN A 213 -9.35 -0.24 15.19
C ASN A 213 -10.11 0.77 14.33
N SER A 214 -9.57 1.13 13.16
CA SER A 214 -10.19 2.16 12.32
C SER A 214 -10.48 1.63 10.92
N ILE A 215 -11.55 2.15 10.36
CA ILE A 215 -11.94 1.95 8.97
C ILE A 215 -11.64 3.24 8.23
N LEU A 216 -10.87 3.15 7.15
CA LEU A 216 -10.58 4.27 6.27
C LEU A 216 -11.26 4.05 4.93
N ASN A 217 -12.16 4.95 4.55
CA ASN A 217 -12.78 4.97 3.23
C ASN A 217 -12.39 6.25 2.49
N VAL A 218 -11.82 6.08 1.30
CA VAL A 218 -11.32 7.16 0.45
C VAL A 218 -12.00 7.05 -0.91
N ASP A 219 -12.69 8.10 -1.34
CA ASP A 219 -13.33 8.13 -2.66
C ASP A 219 -13.02 9.43 -3.42
N ASN A 220 -12.54 9.30 -4.66
CA ASN A 220 -12.28 10.46 -5.53
C ASN A 220 -11.32 11.49 -4.88
N VAL A 221 -10.21 11.01 -4.28
CA VAL A 221 -9.20 11.84 -3.63
C VAL A 221 -7.90 11.86 -4.45
N ILE A 222 -7.14 12.94 -4.36
CA ILE A 222 -5.76 13.03 -4.85
C ILE A 222 -4.82 13.11 -3.64
N PHE A 223 -3.84 12.21 -3.58
CA PHE A 223 -2.69 12.31 -2.69
C PHE A 223 -1.44 12.57 -3.50
N GLU A 224 -0.79 13.71 -3.22
CA GLU A 224 0.42 14.08 -3.95
C GLU A 224 1.52 14.63 -3.05
N ASN A 225 2.77 14.34 -3.43
CA ASN A 225 3.97 14.89 -2.79
C ASN A 225 4.02 14.63 -1.27
N THR A 226 3.50 13.48 -0.82
CA THR A 226 3.56 13.10 0.60
C THR A 226 4.73 12.17 0.87
N LYS A 227 5.31 12.28 2.07
CA LYS A 227 6.49 11.54 2.49
C LYS A 227 6.22 10.76 3.77
N GLY A 228 6.61 9.50 3.78
CA GLY A 228 6.41 8.56 4.89
C GLY A 228 7.71 7.83 5.24
N THR A 229 7.79 7.23 6.43
CA THR A 229 8.74 6.11 6.64
C THR A 229 8.09 4.80 6.21
N ILE A 230 6.87 4.55 6.68
CA ILE A 230 6.04 3.38 6.33
C ILE A 230 4.72 3.92 5.80
N GLY A 231 4.48 3.74 4.50
CA GLY A 231 3.38 4.36 3.77
C GLY A 231 3.67 5.82 3.49
N GLY A 232 4.04 6.16 2.25
CA GLY A 232 4.31 7.55 1.87
C GLY A 232 3.10 8.45 2.08
N VAL A 233 1.90 7.88 1.97
CA VAL A 233 0.60 8.53 2.16
C VAL A 233 -0.13 7.89 3.35
N ILE A 234 -0.45 6.59 3.25
CA ILE A 234 -1.24 5.85 4.24
C ILE A 234 -0.36 4.77 4.86
N GLY A 235 -0.23 4.80 6.18
CA GLY A 235 0.51 3.80 6.94
C GLY A 235 -0.25 3.34 8.17
N ASN A 236 -0.18 2.04 8.44
CA ASN A 236 -0.76 1.45 9.64
C ASN A 236 0.16 0.38 10.22
N VAL A 237 0.03 0.13 11.53
CA VAL A 237 0.74 -0.92 12.31
C VAL A 237 -0.19 -1.69 13.24
N ALA A 238 -1.49 -1.44 13.14
CA ALA A 238 -2.49 -1.99 14.04
C ALA A 238 -3.17 -3.21 13.43
N THR A 239 -3.75 -4.05 14.26
CA THR A 239 -4.53 -5.21 13.82
C THR A 239 -5.93 -4.81 13.34
N ASN A 240 -6.55 -5.63 12.49
CA ASN A 240 -7.92 -5.49 12.02
C ASN A 240 -8.23 -4.12 11.38
N ILE A 241 -7.28 -3.61 10.58
CA ILE A 241 -7.45 -2.35 9.86
C ILE A 241 -8.04 -2.59 8.49
N ASN A 242 -9.15 -1.91 8.21
CA ASN A 242 -9.77 -1.97 6.90
C ASN A 242 -9.57 -0.65 6.13
N ILE A 243 -9.11 -0.79 4.89
CA ILE A 243 -8.82 0.33 4.01
C ILE A 243 -9.56 0.10 2.70
N THR A 244 -10.48 0.99 2.36
CA THR A 244 -11.19 0.99 1.08
C THR A 244 -10.84 2.26 0.31
N ILE A 245 -10.36 2.12 -0.91
CA ILE A 245 -9.94 3.24 -1.75
C ILE A 245 -10.52 3.09 -3.14
N THR A 246 -11.28 4.09 -3.56
CA THR A 246 -11.94 4.12 -4.86
C THR A 246 -11.66 5.41 -5.62
N ASN A 247 -11.58 5.32 -6.95
CA ASN A 247 -11.56 6.49 -7.85
C ASN A 247 -10.43 7.50 -7.58
N SER A 248 -9.34 7.07 -6.93
CA SER A 248 -8.34 7.95 -6.32
C SER A 248 -7.01 7.91 -7.04
N ILE A 249 -6.21 8.98 -6.86
CA ILE A 249 -4.89 9.14 -7.47
C ILE A 249 -3.85 9.28 -6.36
N PHE A 250 -2.76 8.53 -6.48
CA PHE A 250 -1.57 8.62 -5.64
C PHE A 250 -0.39 8.93 -6.55
N ARG A 251 0.18 10.14 -6.45
CA ARG A 251 1.31 10.52 -7.29
C ARG A 251 2.47 11.19 -6.55
N ASN A 252 3.69 10.90 -6.99
CA ASN A 252 4.91 11.51 -6.46
C ASN A 252 5.05 11.35 -4.94
N ASN A 253 4.57 10.24 -4.38
CA ASN A 253 4.68 9.97 -2.95
C ASN A 253 5.91 9.10 -2.67
N ASN A 254 6.55 9.34 -1.53
CA ASN A 254 7.79 8.65 -1.19
C ASN A 254 7.72 8.05 0.20
N ALA A 255 8.05 6.77 0.34
CA ALA A 255 8.38 6.17 1.63
C ALA A 255 9.89 5.93 1.75
N SER A 256 10.45 5.99 2.96
CA SER A 256 11.84 5.54 3.16
C SER A 256 11.96 4.03 3.39
N ASN A 257 10.92 3.32 3.83
CA ASN A 257 11.02 1.88 4.11
C ASN A 257 10.04 1.01 3.34
N LEU A 258 8.74 1.31 3.37
CA LEU A 258 7.71 0.40 2.84
C LEU A 258 6.57 1.20 2.22
N GLY A 259 6.10 0.78 1.04
CA GLY A 259 4.88 1.32 0.44
C GLY A 259 4.99 2.80 0.10
N GLY A 260 5.52 3.14 -1.08
CA GLY A 260 5.74 4.55 -1.44
C GLY A 260 4.47 5.41 -1.42
N ALA A 261 3.30 4.79 -1.54
CA ALA A 261 2.01 5.40 -1.20
C ALA A 261 1.36 4.73 0.01
N ILE A 262 1.09 3.42 -0.05
CA ILE A 262 0.33 2.70 0.96
C ILE A 262 1.18 1.59 1.55
N SER A 263 1.25 1.54 2.87
CA SER A 263 1.82 0.39 3.58
C SER A 263 0.80 -0.16 4.56
N ASN A 264 0.26 -1.33 4.24
CA ASN A 264 -0.54 -2.11 5.17
C ASN A 264 0.34 -3.16 5.85
N THR A 265 0.63 -2.94 7.13
CA THR A 265 1.36 -3.90 7.98
C THR A 265 0.50 -4.42 9.12
N GLY A 266 -0.81 -4.17 9.07
CA GLY A 266 -1.74 -4.61 10.09
C GLY A 266 -2.10 -6.08 9.96
N VAL A 267 -2.07 -6.81 11.07
CA VAL A 267 -2.47 -8.22 11.08
C VAL A 267 -3.97 -8.33 10.82
N TYR A 268 -4.37 -9.24 9.92
CA TYR A 268 -5.76 -9.54 9.56
C TYR A 268 -6.57 -8.36 8.98
N GLY A 269 -5.89 -7.32 8.49
CA GLY A 269 -6.56 -6.20 7.82
C GLY A 269 -7.04 -6.54 6.41
N ILE A 270 -8.08 -5.86 5.93
CA ILE A 270 -8.55 -5.95 4.54
C ILE A 270 -8.19 -4.66 3.81
N THR A 271 -7.53 -4.77 2.66
CA THR A 271 -7.27 -3.64 1.76
C THR A 271 -8.00 -3.85 0.44
N ILE A 272 -8.92 -2.95 0.13
CA ILE A 272 -9.69 -2.92 -1.11
C ILE A 272 -9.31 -1.66 -1.87
N ILE A 273 -8.82 -1.83 -3.10
CA ILE A 273 -8.45 -0.74 -3.99
C ILE A 273 -9.13 -0.98 -5.33
N ASN A 274 -9.89 0.00 -5.81
CA ASN A 274 -10.62 -0.12 -7.07
C ASN A 274 -10.59 1.18 -7.87
N ASN A 275 -10.40 1.07 -9.18
CA ASN A 275 -10.42 2.22 -10.09
C ASN A 275 -9.46 3.34 -9.65
N CYS A 276 -8.22 2.99 -9.32
CA CYS A 276 -7.21 3.93 -8.81
C CYS A 276 -6.02 4.06 -9.78
N ASN A 277 -5.24 5.12 -9.59
CA ASN A 277 -3.98 5.32 -10.31
C ASN A 277 -2.83 5.64 -9.34
N PHE A 278 -1.74 4.88 -9.44
CA PHE A 278 -0.51 5.06 -8.68
C PHE A 278 0.62 5.41 -9.65
N THR A 279 1.08 6.66 -9.63
CA THR A 279 2.09 7.15 -10.57
C THR A 279 3.30 7.74 -9.86
N ASN A 280 4.53 7.36 -10.25
CA ASN A 280 5.76 7.91 -9.67
C ASN A 280 5.83 7.81 -8.13
N ASN A 281 5.24 6.77 -7.53
CA ASN A 281 5.42 6.53 -6.10
C ASN A 281 6.69 5.70 -5.91
N GLN A 282 7.43 5.99 -4.86
CA GLN A 282 8.74 5.38 -4.67
C GLN A 282 9.03 5.01 -3.22
N VAL A 283 9.85 3.97 -3.05
CA VAL A 283 10.56 3.70 -1.80
C VAL A 283 12.03 3.97 -2.04
N THR A 284 12.67 4.79 -1.21
CA THR A 284 14.08 5.23 -1.41
C THR A 284 15.09 4.66 -0.43
N GLY A 285 14.65 4.21 0.75
CA GLY A 285 15.55 3.55 1.70
C GLY A 285 15.52 2.04 1.54
N PHE A 286 16.61 1.40 1.96
CA PHE A 286 16.79 -0.03 1.90
C PHE A 286 17.53 -0.56 3.10
N ASN A 287 17.10 -1.73 3.54
CA ASN A 287 17.82 -2.52 4.52
C ASN A 287 17.46 -3.99 4.30
N ALA A 288 18.42 -4.74 3.76
CA ALA A 288 18.26 -6.15 3.41
C ALA A 288 17.83 -7.02 4.61
N SER A 289 18.37 -6.76 5.81
CA SER A 289 18.12 -7.59 7.00
C SER A 289 16.73 -7.39 7.60
N THR A 290 16.01 -6.34 7.20
CA THR A 290 14.66 -6.02 7.72
C THR A 290 13.60 -5.93 6.64
N ASN A 291 13.88 -6.40 5.41
CA ASN A 291 12.98 -6.33 4.25
C ASN A 291 12.46 -4.93 3.91
N LYS A 292 13.19 -3.88 4.35
CA LYS A 292 12.90 -2.49 3.98
C LYS A 292 13.35 -2.24 2.54
N GLY A 293 12.64 -1.38 1.83
CA GLY A 293 12.83 -1.08 0.41
C GLY A 293 11.77 -1.70 -0.50
N SER A 294 10.56 -1.95 0.01
CA SER A 294 9.59 -2.82 -0.67
C SER A 294 8.28 -2.11 -1.03
N GLY A 295 7.77 -2.33 -2.25
CA GLY A 295 6.47 -1.86 -2.71
C GLY A 295 6.48 -0.39 -3.10
N GLY A 296 6.90 -0.05 -4.32
CA GLY A 296 7.08 1.35 -4.74
C GLY A 296 5.79 2.17 -4.67
N ALA A 297 4.64 1.55 -4.93
CA ALA A 297 3.34 2.10 -4.59
C ALA A 297 2.77 1.49 -3.32
N ILE A 298 2.66 0.15 -3.27
CA ILE A 298 1.90 -0.55 -2.24
C ILE A 298 2.75 -1.65 -1.61
N TYR A 299 2.80 -1.65 -0.29
CA TYR A 299 3.26 -2.77 0.50
C TYR A 299 2.08 -3.40 1.24
N ILE A 300 1.89 -4.71 1.05
CA ILE A 300 0.94 -5.53 1.83
C ILE A 300 1.75 -6.55 2.63
N GLY A 301 1.57 -6.60 3.94
CA GLY A 301 2.23 -7.59 4.78
C GLY A 301 1.37 -8.10 5.94
N ASN A 302 1.97 -8.95 6.76
CA ASN A 302 1.42 -9.47 8.02
C ASN A 302 0.02 -10.09 7.87
N GLU A 303 -0.15 -11.09 7.01
CA GLU A 303 -1.43 -11.82 6.91
C GLU A 303 -2.63 -10.92 6.55
N ALA A 304 -2.40 -9.78 5.89
CA ALA A 304 -3.49 -8.93 5.40
C ALA A 304 -4.09 -9.46 4.08
N THR A 305 -5.40 -9.36 3.93
CA THR A 305 -6.08 -9.67 2.67
C THR A 305 -6.07 -8.45 1.75
N ALA A 306 -5.77 -8.64 0.47
CA ALA A 306 -5.72 -7.56 -0.51
C ALA A 306 -6.55 -7.86 -1.76
N TYR A 307 -7.45 -6.94 -2.10
CA TYR A 307 -8.24 -6.97 -3.33
C TYR A 307 -7.96 -5.69 -4.13
N ILE A 308 -7.22 -5.81 -5.23
CA ILE A 308 -6.87 -4.68 -6.08
C ILE A 308 -7.47 -4.92 -7.47
N ASN A 309 -8.34 -4.01 -7.90
CA ASN A 309 -9.09 -4.15 -9.13
C ASN A 309 -9.05 -2.88 -9.99
N ASN A 310 -9.08 -3.03 -11.31
CA ASN A 310 -9.18 -1.91 -12.26
C ASN A 310 -8.19 -0.77 -11.97
N THR A 311 -6.95 -1.10 -11.64
CA THR A 311 -5.99 -0.13 -11.09
C THR A 311 -4.76 -0.05 -11.96
N ARG A 312 -4.29 1.19 -12.18
CA ARG A 312 -3.06 1.47 -12.92
C ARG A 312 -1.90 1.74 -11.98
N PHE A 313 -0.75 1.13 -12.28
CA PHE A 313 0.54 1.38 -11.64
C PHE A 313 1.55 1.80 -12.71
N GLU A 314 2.06 3.03 -12.61
CA GLU A 314 2.96 3.60 -13.59
C GLU A 314 4.19 4.24 -12.96
N ASN A 315 5.38 3.93 -13.48
CA ASN A 315 6.65 4.54 -13.07
C ASN A 315 6.91 4.45 -11.55
N ASN A 316 6.38 3.43 -10.87
CA ASN A 316 6.64 3.26 -9.44
C ASN A 316 7.96 2.52 -9.24
N THR A 317 8.70 2.87 -8.19
CA THR A 317 10.05 2.34 -7.96
C THR A 317 10.28 1.90 -6.52
N ALA A 318 10.92 0.76 -6.32
CA ALA A 318 11.37 0.28 -5.01
C ALA A 318 12.58 -0.65 -5.18
N TYR A 319 13.22 -1.07 -4.11
CA TYR A 319 14.23 -2.14 -4.22
C TYR A 319 13.58 -3.47 -4.64
N ARG A 320 12.39 -3.76 -4.11
CA ARG A 320 11.60 -4.98 -4.42
C ARG A 320 10.14 -4.62 -4.69
N GLY A 321 9.53 -5.25 -5.70
CA GLY A 321 8.14 -4.98 -6.06
C GLY A 321 7.97 -3.53 -6.49
N GLY A 322 8.43 -3.18 -7.69
CA GLY A 322 8.51 -1.77 -8.12
C GLY A 322 7.17 -1.04 -8.02
N ALA A 323 6.03 -1.72 -8.25
CA ALA A 323 4.72 -1.22 -7.87
C ALA A 323 4.21 -1.82 -6.55
N ILE A 324 4.07 -3.14 -6.50
CA ILE A 324 3.44 -3.86 -5.40
C ILE A 324 4.43 -4.87 -4.83
N TYR A 325 4.57 -4.85 -3.51
CA TYR A 325 5.19 -5.94 -2.77
C TYR A 325 4.12 -6.62 -1.92
N ASN A 326 3.81 -7.86 -2.30
CA ASN A 326 2.90 -8.71 -1.56
C ASN A 326 3.69 -9.66 -0.66
N SER A 327 3.61 -9.46 0.65
CA SER A 327 4.09 -10.37 1.68
C SER A 327 2.99 -10.92 2.56
N ASN A 328 1.74 -10.87 2.09
CA ASN A 328 0.64 -11.40 2.88
C ASN A 328 0.72 -12.91 3.06
N GLY A 329 0.23 -13.41 4.19
CA GLY A 329 0.13 -14.85 4.45
C GLY A 329 -1.23 -15.45 4.10
N LEU A 330 -2.26 -14.63 3.79
CA LEU A 330 -3.62 -15.09 3.54
C LEU A 330 -3.96 -15.12 2.04
N GLN A 331 -4.65 -14.09 1.53
CA GLN A 331 -5.15 -14.05 0.16
C GLN A 331 -4.90 -12.69 -0.50
N ALA A 332 -4.45 -12.72 -1.75
CA ALA A 332 -4.42 -11.56 -2.64
C ALA A 332 -5.16 -11.87 -3.94
N ILE A 333 -6.04 -10.95 -4.37
CA ILE A 333 -6.65 -10.98 -5.70
C ILE A 333 -6.35 -9.66 -6.41
N TYR A 334 -5.64 -9.78 -7.52
CA TYR A 334 -5.20 -8.69 -8.37
C TYR A 334 -5.84 -8.86 -9.75
N ASN A 335 -6.83 -8.04 -10.07
CA ASN A 335 -7.62 -8.18 -11.28
C ASN A 335 -7.61 -6.90 -12.10
N ASN A 336 -7.52 -7.03 -13.43
CA ASN A 336 -7.54 -5.89 -14.35
C ASN A 336 -6.52 -4.81 -13.97
N LEU A 337 -5.28 -5.23 -13.69
CA LEU A 337 -4.19 -4.30 -13.42
C LEU A 337 -3.53 -3.86 -14.72
N THR A 338 -3.14 -2.60 -14.79
CA THR A 338 -2.25 -2.08 -15.84
C THR A 338 -0.96 -1.60 -15.20
N CYS A 339 0.14 -2.32 -15.42
CA CYS A 339 1.43 -2.07 -14.79
C CYS A 339 2.46 -1.67 -15.86
N ILE A 340 2.84 -0.40 -15.88
CA ILE A 340 3.72 0.19 -16.89
C ILE A 340 4.97 0.80 -16.25
N ASN A 341 6.15 0.52 -16.81
CA ASN A 341 7.39 1.20 -16.44
C ASN A 341 7.76 1.12 -14.95
N ASN A 342 7.28 0.11 -14.21
CA ASN A 342 7.63 -0.03 -12.80
C ASN A 342 8.98 -0.72 -12.67
N ILE A 343 9.79 -0.28 -11.70
CA ILE A 343 11.18 -0.72 -11.57
C ILE A 343 11.46 -1.20 -10.16
N ALA A 344 11.93 -2.44 -10.04
CA ALA A 344 12.60 -2.94 -8.84
C ALA A 344 14.11 -2.78 -9.01
N TYR A 345 14.70 -1.75 -8.40
CA TYR A 345 16.08 -1.29 -8.65
C TYR A 345 17.11 -1.88 -7.68
N GLY A 346 16.79 -2.97 -6.98
CA GLY A 346 17.77 -3.63 -6.11
C GLY A 346 19.06 -4.00 -6.87
N THR A 347 20.19 -3.93 -6.18
CA THR A 347 21.51 -4.00 -6.82
C THR A 347 22.08 -5.41 -6.94
N ASN A 348 21.34 -6.42 -6.49
CA ASN A 348 21.76 -7.82 -6.62
C ASN A 348 20.57 -8.78 -6.69
N ILE A 349 20.86 -10.00 -7.12
CA ILE A 349 19.88 -11.08 -7.32
C ILE A 349 19.10 -11.42 -6.04
N SER A 350 19.61 -11.10 -4.86
CA SER A 350 18.95 -11.36 -3.58
C SER A 350 17.91 -10.31 -3.20
N ASN A 351 17.81 -9.19 -3.94
CA ASN A 351 17.06 -8.02 -3.49
C ASN A 351 16.31 -7.27 -4.59
N ALA A 352 16.32 -7.71 -5.85
CA ALA A 352 15.63 -7.06 -6.96
C ALA A 352 14.65 -8.02 -7.64
N TYR A 353 13.43 -8.05 -7.11
CA TYR A 353 12.40 -9.00 -7.49
C TYR A 353 11.15 -8.26 -7.95
N GLY A 354 10.57 -8.65 -9.08
CA GLY A 354 9.27 -8.21 -9.55
C GLY A 354 9.24 -6.72 -9.89
N GLY A 355 9.55 -6.36 -11.14
CA GLY A 355 9.60 -4.94 -11.51
C GLY A 355 8.27 -4.23 -11.35
N ALA A 356 7.16 -4.93 -11.54
CA ALA A 356 5.85 -4.49 -11.09
C ALA A 356 5.45 -5.13 -9.76
N LEU A 357 5.40 -6.46 -9.70
CA LEU A 357 4.80 -7.20 -8.58
C LEU A 357 5.76 -8.26 -8.04
N MET A 358 6.07 -8.16 -6.75
CA MET A 358 6.69 -9.26 -6.01
C MET A 358 5.63 -9.98 -5.18
N ILE A 359 5.50 -11.29 -5.36
CA ILE A 359 4.65 -12.18 -4.57
C ILE A 359 5.55 -13.02 -3.66
N ALA A 360 5.77 -12.56 -2.44
CA ALA A 360 6.67 -13.15 -1.45
C ALA A 360 5.98 -14.16 -0.51
N SER A 361 4.65 -14.18 -0.44
CA SER A 361 3.84 -15.14 0.32
C SER A 361 2.37 -15.06 -0.14
N GLY A 362 1.52 -15.91 0.42
CA GLY A 362 0.07 -15.84 0.32
C GLY A 362 -0.51 -16.47 -0.95
N GLN A 363 -1.74 -16.99 -0.83
CA GLN A 363 -2.47 -17.45 -2.00
C GLN A 363 -2.80 -16.23 -2.88
N THR A 364 -2.23 -16.18 -4.08
CA THR A 364 -2.36 -15.02 -4.96
C THR A 364 -3.03 -15.38 -6.27
N THR A 365 -3.99 -14.59 -6.69
CA THR A 365 -4.61 -14.68 -8.02
C THR A 365 -4.37 -13.38 -8.78
N VAL A 366 -3.73 -13.49 -9.95
CA VAL A 366 -3.53 -12.38 -10.88
C VAL A 366 -4.30 -12.67 -12.16
N THR A 367 -5.26 -11.81 -12.51
CA THR A 367 -6.13 -12.03 -13.66
C THR A 367 -6.33 -10.80 -14.51
N ASN A 368 -6.58 -11.01 -15.81
CA ASN A 368 -7.01 -9.98 -16.75
C ASN A 368 -6.07 -8.75 -16.78
N SER A 369 -4.77 -8.95 -16.52
CA SER A 369 -3.83 -7.85 -16.28
C SER A 369 -2.88 -7.63 -17.46
N TYR A 370 -2.35 -6.42 -17.58
CA TYR A 370 -1.41 -6.02 -18.61
C TYR A 370 -0.14 -5.44 -17.97
N TYR A 371 1.00 -6.03 -18.29
CA TYR A 371 2.32 -5.58 -17.85
C TYR A 371 3.11 -5.13 -19.07
N PHE A 372 3.65 -3.91 -19.03
CA PHE A 372 4.47 -3.35 -20.11
C PHE A 372 5.71 -2.63 -19.57
N ASN A 373 6.88 -2.93 -20.11
CA ASN A 373 8.12 -2.20 -19.81
C ASN A 373 8.50 -2.16 -18.31
N ASN A 374 8.16 -3.19 -17.53
CA ASN A 374 8.62 -3.27 -16.14
C ASN A 374 9.99 -3.95 -16.07
N SER A 375 10.79 -3.57 -15.07
CA SER A 375 12.19 -4.00 -14.96
C SER A 375 12.58 -4.41 -13.53
N ALA A 376 13.31 -5.52 -13.41
CA ALA A 376 13.93 -6.02 -12.17
C ALA A 376 15.08 -6.98 -12.52
N ILE A 377 15.99 -7.32 -11.60
CA ILE A 377 16.95 -8.43 -11.88
C ILE A 377 16.20 -9.77 -12.03
N ASN A 378 15.25 -10.04 -11.14
CA ASN A 378 14.46 -11.27 -11.13
C ASN A 378 12.99 -10.96 -11.41
N GLY A 379 12.52 -11.37 -12.59
CA GLY A 379 11.13 -11.19 -13.00
C GLY A 379 10.80 -9.74 -13.31
N GLY A 380 11.11 -9.30 -14.53
CA GLY A 380 10.88 -7.93 -15.00
C GLY A 380 9.47 -7.42 -14.71
N ALA A 381 8.43 -8.26 -14.88
CA ALA A 381 7.08 -7.94 -14.41
C ALA A 381 6.80 -8.50 -13.01
N ILE A 382 6.75 -9.83 -12.89
CA ILE A 382 6.33 -10.55 -11.68
C ILE A 382 7.43 -11.48 -11.22
N SER A 383 7.71 -11.47 -9.92
CA SER A 383 8.52 -12.48 -9.25
C SER A 383 7.70 -13.21 -8.19
N ILE A 384 7.81 -14.53 -8.14
CA ILE A 384 7.03 -15.39 -7.23
C ILE A 384 7.98 -16.13 -6.29
N ASN A 385 7.73 -16.02 -4.99
CA ASN A 385 8.41 -16.71 -3.91
C ASN A 385 7.42 -16.96 -2.76
N SER A 386 6.21 -17.46 -3.05
CA SER A 386 5.12 -17.49 -2.06
C SER A 386 5.05 -18.76 -1.21
N GLY A 387 5.69 -19.85 -1.62
CA GLY A 387 5.49 -21.20 -1.02
C GLY A 387 4.04 -21.72 -1.06
N LEU A 388 3.10 -20.92 -1.57
CA LEU A 388 1.66 -21.14 -1.63
C LEU A 388 1.16 -20.96 -3.08
N PRO A 389 0.00 -21.53 -3.44
CA PRO A 389 -0.50 -21.47 -4.81
C PRO A 389 -0.65 -20.04 -5.35
N VAL A 390 -0.09 -19.82 -6.55
CA VAL A 390 -0.29 -18.60 -7.32
C VAL A 390 -0.96 -18.95 -8.64
N LEU A 391 -2.11 -18.33 -8.91
CA LEU A 391 -2.82 -18.45 -10.17
C LEU A 391 -2.61 -17.18 -11.00
N ILE A 392 -2.05 -17.32 -12.19
CA ILE A 392 -1.97 -16.22 -13.17
C ILE A 392 -2.73 -16.65 -14.41
N SER A 393 -3.75 -15.89 -14.81
CA SER A 393 -4.51 -16.18 -16.03
C SER A 393 -4.96 -14.91 -16.75
N ASN A 394 -5.26 -15.03 -18.05
CA ASN A 394 -5.68 -13.91 -18.90
C ASN A 394 -4.79 -12.67 -18.76
N THR A 395 -3.48 -12.85 -18.58
CA THR A 395 -2.55 -11.77 -18.28
C THR A 395 -1.51 -11.68 -19.38
N THR A 396 -1.23 -10.46 -19.85
CA THR A 396 -0.30 -10.18 -20.94
C THR A 396 0.96 -9.53 -20.38
N PHE A 397 2.12 -9.98 -20.85
CA PHE A 397 3.44 -9.44 -20.54
C PHE A 397 4.12 -8.99 -21.83
N ASP A 398 4.35 -7.70 -21.97
CA ASP A 398 4.99 -7.12 -23.16
C ASP A 398 6.24 -6.33 -22.79
N THR A 399 7.38 -6.64 -23.41
CA THR A 399 8.61 -5.84 -23.27
C THR A 399 9.08 -5.73 -21.79
N GLN A 400 9.26 -6.86 -21.10
CA GLN A 400 9.76 -6.86 -19.71
C GLN A 400 11.28 -7.06 -19.68
N TYR A 401 11.98 -6.40 -18.76
CA TYR A 401 13.43 -6.45 -18.69
C TYR A 401 13.91 -7.13 -17.41
N ASN A 402 14.82 -8.09 -17.58
CA ASN A 402 15.64 -8.59 -16.49
C ASN A 402 17.01 -7.89 -16.54
N THR A 403 17.23 -6.84 -15.74
CA THR A 403 18.45 -6.04 -15.85
C THR A 403 19.48 -6.46 -14.80
N ILE A 404 20.60 -7.08 -15.22
CA ILE A 404 21.82 -7.21 -14.40
C ILE A 404 22.81 -6.08 -14.69
N GLU A 405 22.65 -5.39 -15.82
CA GLU A 405 23.57 -4.33 -16.25
C GLU A 405 23.25 -3.02 -15.54
N GLU A 406 24.29 -2.42 -14.94
CA GLU A 406 24.27 -1.05 -14.47
C GLU A 406 23.65 -0.17 -15.55
N ILE A 407 22.54 0.50 -15.23
CA ILE A 407 22.06 1.62 -16.05
C ILE A 407 23.11 2.72 -15.86
N THR A 408 24.18 2.69 -16.65
CA THR A 408 24.98 3.87 -16.92
C THR A 408 24.05 4.77 -17.71
N ILE A 409 23.60 5.86 -17.09
CA ILE A 409 22.95 6.95 -17.82
C ILE A 409 24.06 7.54 -18.69
N GLU A 410 24.22 7.06 -19.92
CA GLU A 410 24.94 7.82 -20.93
C GLU A 410 24.06 9.05 -21.23
N GLU A 411 24.34 10.15 -20.51
CA GLU A 411 24.01 11.47 -21.00
C GLU A 411 24.78 11.66 -22.32
N GLU A 412 24.14 11.33 -23.44
CA GLU A 412 24.56 11.81 -24.75
C GLU A 412 24.25 13.31 -24.80
N ILE A 413 25.04 14.12 -24.08
CA ILE A 413 25.16 15.54 -24.33
C ILE A 413 25.85 15.63 -25.68
N LYS A 414 25.06 15.73 -26.75
CA LYS A 414 25.57 16.26 -28.02
C LYS A 414 26.10 17.66 -27.73
N PRO A 415 27.41 17.93 -27.93
CA PRO A 415 27.91 19.28 -27.80
C PRO A 415 27.16 20.15 -28.80
N LEU A 416 26.62 21.25 -28.29
CA LEU A 416 26.05 22.32 -29.09
C LEU A 416 27.23 22.93 -29.86
N ASP A 417 27.37 22.61 -31.14
CA ASP A 417 28.32 23.30 -32.02
C ASP A 417 27.92 24.77 -32.09
N LEU A 418 28.63 25.59 -31.33
CA LEU A 418 28.63 27.05 -31.42
C LEU A 418 29.21 27.42 -32.79
N ILE A 419 28.32 27.71 -33.75
CA ILE A 419 28.69 28.41 -34.98
C ILE A 419 29.07 29.84 -34.57
N TYR A 420 30.36 30.09 -34.45
CA TYR A 420 30.92 31.44 -34.51
C TYR A 420 30.88 31.90 -35.97
N GLU A 421 29.94 32.79 -36.31
CA GLU A 421 30.04 33.62 -37.50
C GLU A 421 31.18 34.63 -37.28
N GLU A 422 32.32 34.43 -37.96
CA GLU A 422 33.31 35.49 -38.15
C GLU A 422 32.75 36.53 -39.13
N PHE A 423 32.25 37.62 -38.58
CA PHE A 423 32.11 38.89 -39.29
C PHE A 423 33.52 39.44 -39.55
N ILE A 424 34.01 39.30 -40.78
CA ILE A 424 35.16 40.07 -41.27
C ILE A 424 34.62 41.43 -41.76
N MET A 425 35.02 42.49 -41.06
CA MET A 425 34.93 43.88 -41.48
C MET A 425 36.23 44.29 -42.21
N GLU A 426 36.06 44.93 -43.37
CA GLU A 426 36.93 45.93 -44.05
C GLU A 426 38.37 45.48 -44.43
N GLU A 427 38.93 45.74 -45.61
CA GLU A 427 38.78 46.77 -46.66
C GLU A 427 38.91 46.18 -48.08
#